data_AF-A0A023BE70-F1
#
_entry.id   AF-A0A023BE70-F1
#
_cell.length_a   1.000
_cell.length_b   1.000
_cell.length_c   1.000
_cell.angle_alpha   90.00
_cell.angle_beta   90.00
_cell.angle_gamma   90.00
#
_symmetry.space_group_name_H-M   'P 1'
#
loop_
_entity.id
_entity.type
_entity.pdbx_description
1 polymer ?
#
loop_
_entity_poly.entity_id
_entity_poly.type
_entity_poly.pdbx_seq_one_letter_code
_entity_poly.pdbx_strand_id
1 'polypeptide(L)'
;MLTTRRYTLERGEWDSRELQARLNSGYFNTEVLREETVHRIAPERVDDVVEELLLRWPMSSLVGSITSRMRVWFRNRGRFFSPASNEPCITDRKLESMLLKKAGSLRVPLREVPKAIRREQRRRRIHEATRLRGEAINHTIPLVLVDRWGDKFQIATVDEARLRVSPSCLVWAYDVKKYGWWKTVPKGIDPVRLSVFGLAIAVEGIRSQAHTLSASCYSCTEDDVKHRGGRGCERCESPWDLEEFWEWLRSRHFCETRSFHSDGVPTFRDLADEIVNSIGFAPPGRNGARRVSSPWECDPTLFCVSSQTVNRRIVNWWSWTTRAADQSSDGLCRWEFERILLYRLAELDRQSGTDYLSAREFQ
;
A
#
# COMPACT_ATOMS: atom_id res chain seq x y z
N MET A 1 33.92 21.60 -10.55
CA MET A 1 33.14 20.65 -9.72
C MET A 1 31.85 21.32 -9.27
N LEU A 2 30.72 20.88 -9.83
CA LEU A 2 29.42 21.30 -9.29
C LEU A 2 29.11 20.43 -8.09
N THR A 3 28.91 21.04 -6.92
CA THR A 3 28.37 20.31 -5.77
C THR A 3 27.02 19.70 -6.16
N THR A 4 26.70 18.50 -5.65
CA THR A 4 25.40 17.83 -5.83
C THR A 4 24.23 18.82 -5.63
N ARG A 5 24.44 19.79 -4.73
CA ARG A 5 23.57 20.92 -4.39
C ARG A 5 23.22 21.85 -5.56
N ARG A 6 24.15 22.17 -6.47
CA ARG A 6 23.90 23.08 -7.61
C ARG A 6 23.29 22.33 -8.80
N TYR A 7 23.67 21.06 -8.98
CA TYR A 7 23.15 20.22 -10.07
C TYR A 7 21.67 19.84 -9.88
N THR A 8 21.22 19.61 -8.63
CA THR A 8 19.81 19.34 -8.32
C THR A 8 18.84 20.50 -8.61
N LEU A 9 19.32 21.74 -8.68
CA LEU A 9 18.48 22.93 -8.81
C LEU A 9 18.21 23.33 -10.27
N GLU A 10 19.07 22.95 -11.22
CA GLU A 10 19.07 23.54 -12.57
C GLU A 10 18.53 22.62 -13.68
N ARG A 11 18.49 21.30 -13.48
CA ARG A 11 17.97 20.35 -14.49
C ARG A 11 16.86 19.49 -13.90
N GLY A 12 15.61 19.89 -14.16
CA GLY A 12 14.40 19.24 -13.66
C GLY A 12 14.20 17.80 -14.10
N GLU A 13 15.03 17.28 -15.02
CA GLU A 13 14.99 15.90 -15.49
C GLU A 13 16.39 15.31 -15.50
N TRP A 14 16.56 14.17 -14.82
CA TRP A 14 17.80 13.41 -14.80
C TRP A 14 17.69 12.34 -15.88
N ASP A 15 18.54 12.38 -16.90
CA ASP A 15 18.76 11.22 -17.73
C ASP A 15 19.45 10.14 -16.87
N SER A 16 18.83 8.97 -16.75
CA SER A 16 19.36 7.83 -16.01
C SER A 16 20.75 7.44 -16.51
N ARG A 17 21.03 7.61 -17.81
CA ARG A 17 22.36 7.35 -18.39
C ARG A 17 23.39 8.38 -17.94
N GLU A 18 23.03 9.67 -17.93
CA GLU A 18 23.91 10.75 -17.46
C GLU A 18 24.21 10.61 -15.96
N LEU A 19 23.21 10.29 -15.15
CA LEU A 19 23.40 10.02 -13.73
C LEU A 19 24.36 8.84 -13.53
N GLN A 20 24.11 7.72 -14.21
CA GLN A 20 24.95 6.53 -14.08
C GLN A 20 26.38 6.81 -14.56
N ALA A 21 26.57 7.54 -15.65
CA ALA A 21 27.87 7.95 -16.14
C ALA A 21 28.62 8.81 -15.11
N ARG A 22 27.93 9.75 -14.45
CA ARG A 22 28.52 10.62 -13.43
C ARG A 22 28.83 9.91 -12.12
N LEU A 23 28.00 8.93 -11.73
CA LEU A 23 28.30 8.03 -10.61
C LEU A 23 29.57 7.22 -10.91
N ASN A 24 29.68 6.69 -12.13
CA ASN A 24 30.82 5.89 -12.56
C ASN A 24 32.10 6.73 -12.73
N SER A 25 31.99 8.02 -13.06
CA SER A 25 33.15 8.90 -13.32
C SER A 25 33.74 9.55 -12.06
N GLY A 26 33.25 9.21 -10.86
CA GLY A 26 33.70 9.84 -9.61
C GLY A 26 33.37 11.34 -9.53
N TYR A 27 32.41 11.84 -10.31
CA TYR A 27 32.11 13.28 -10.42
C TYR A 27 31.65 13.90 -9.09
N PHE A 28 31.05 13.10 -8.21
CA PHE A 28 30.70 13.49 -6.86
C PHE A 28 31.92 13.34 -5.94
N ASN A 29 32.86 14.28 -6.05
CA ASN A 29 34.05 14.29 -5.20
C ASN A 29 33.71 14.72 -3.76
N THR A 30 34.17 13.94 -2.78
CA THR A 30 33.78 13.95 -1.37
C THR A 30 34.54 14.95 -0.50
N GLU A 31 35.46 15.76 -1.03
CA GLU A 31 36.50 16.40 -0.20
C GLU A 31 36.18 17.80 0.40
N VAL A 32 34.97 18.33 0.28
CA VAL A 32 34.65 19.64 0.89
C VAL A 32 34.10 19.47 2.31
N LEU A 33 34.99 19.35 3.29
CA LEU A 33 34.68 19.16 4.71
C LEU A 33 34.31 20.49 5.41
N ARG A 34 33.05 20.60 5.83
CA ARG A 34 32.69 21.29 7.09
C ARG A 34 32.52 20.20 8.14
N GLU A 35 32.65 20.53 9.43
CA GLU A 35 32.36 19.60 10.55
C GLU A 35 31.03 18.87 10.30
N GLU A 36 31.14 17.61 9.87
CA GLU A 36 30.00 16.81 9.47
C GLU A 36 29.35 16.27 10.73
N THR A 37 28.05 16.51 10.84
CA THR A 37 27.21 15.84 11.82
C THR A 37 27.24 14.35 11.46
N VAL A 38 27.95 13.54 12.23
CA VAL A 38 28.02 12.08 12.00
C VAL A 38 26.77 11.46 12.60
N HIS A 39 25.78 11.14 11.77
CA HIS A 39 24.70 10.29 12.23
C HIS A 39 25.23 8.85 12.28
N ARG A 40 24.98 8.16 13.39
CA ARG A 40 25.43 6.77 13.58
C ARG A 40 24.30 5.84 13.16
N ILE A 41 24.53 5.05 12.11
CA ILE A 41 23.62 3.95 11.71
C ILE A 41 24.31 2.61 11.96
N ALA A 42 23.58 1.68 12.55
CA ALA A 42 24.02 0.31 12.73
C ALA A 42 24.19 -0.39 11.36
N PRO A 43 25.35 -1.02 11.08
CA PRO A 43 25.65 -1.60 9.77
C PRO A 43 24.59 -2.57 9.25
N GLU A 44 24.01 -3.39 10.13
CA GLU A 44 22.97 -4.37 9.84
C GLU A 44 21.62 -3.75 9.48
N ARG A 45 21.44 -2.45 9.73
CA ARG A 45 20.20 -1.71 9.44
C ARG A 45 20.31 -0.82 8.20
N VAL A 46 21.46 -0.81 7.52
CA VAL A 46 21.72 0.15 6.43
C VAL A 46 20.77 0.01 5.24
N ASP A 47 20.46 -1.23 4.87
CA ASP A 47 19.57 -1.49 3.73
C ASP A 47 18.14 -1.02 4.03
N ASP A 48 17.66 -1.22 5.27
CA ASP A 48 16.37 -0.70 5.73
C ASP A 48 16.33 0.83 5.65
N VAL A 49 17.41 1.51 6.05
CA VAL A 49 17.50 2.98 5.98
C VAL A 49 17.50 3.45 4.52
N VAL A 50 18.28 2.81 3.65
CA VAL A 50 18.34 3.13 2.22
C VAL A 50 16.96 2.96 1.60
N GLU A 51 16.27 1.85 1.89
CA GLU A 51 14.93 1.59 1.38
C GLU A 51 13.90 2.60 1.93
N GLU A 52 13.91 2.91 3.23
CA GLU A 52 13.00 3.90 3.81
C GLU A 52 13.19 5.30 3.18
N LEU A 53 14.45 5.69 2.92
CA LEU A 53 14.77 6.95 2.26
C LEU A 53 14.28 6.97 0.81
N LEU A 54 14.46 5.88 0.05
CA LEU A 54 14.02 5.81 -1.35
C LEU A 54 12.50 5.68 -1.49
N LEU A 55 11.82 5.03 -0.54
CA LEU A 55 10.36 4.95 -0.49
C LEU A 55 9.69 6.32 -0.37
N ARG A 56 10.37 7.26 0.30
CA ARG A 56 9.91 8.64 0.47
C ARG A 56 10.44 9.57 -0.60
N TRP A 57 11.12 9.04 -1.62
CA TRP A 57 11.58 9.83 -2.74
C TRP A 57 10.41 10.22 -3.68
N PRO A 58 10.53 11.27 -4.50
CA PRO A 58 11.12 12.52 -4.03
C PRO A 58 10.34 13.00 -2.81
N MET A 59 11.04 13.38 -1.73
CA MET A 59 10.35 13.97 -0.58
C MET A 59 9.58 15.21 -1.03
N SER A 60 8.44 15.42 -0.41
CA SER A 60 7.26 16.13 -0.93
C SER A 60 7.44 17.56 -1.44
N SER A 61 8.61 18.15 -1.23
CA SER A 61 9.09 19.34 -1.91
C SER A 61 10.38 19.01 -2.65
N LEU A 62 10.43 19.27 -3.95
CA LEU A 62 11.71 19.31 -4.68
C LEU A 62 12.65 20.40 -4.11
N VAL A 63 12.12 21.29 -3.27
CA VAL A 63 12.87 22.30 -2.53
C VAL A 63 13.80 21.63 -1.50
N GLY A 64 15.11 21.84 -1.67
CA GLY A 64 16.16 21.37 -0.76
C GLY A 64 17.01 20.22 -1.32
N SER A 65 18.28 20.17 -0.90
CA SER A 65 19.24 19.13 -1.30
C SER A 65 18.95 17.78 -0.63
N ILE A 66 19.51 16.71 -1.21
CA ILE A 66 19.50 15.34 -0.65
C ILE A 66 20.01 15.34 0.81
N THR A 67 21.05 16.11 1.10
CA THR A 67 21.61 16.25 2.44
C THR A 67 20.61 16.84 3.44
N SER A 68 19.93 17.95 3.11
CA SER A 68 18.93 18.57 3.99
C SER A 68 17.79 17.60 4.28
N ARG A 69 17.43 16.84 3.26
CA ARG A 69 16.41 15.80 3.28
C ARG A 69 16.79 14.63 4.20
N MET A 70 17.98 14.06 4.03
CA MET A 70 18.53 13.03 4.91
C MET A 70 18.59 13.54 6.36
N ARG A 71 19.03 14.78 6.58
CA ARG A 71 19.06 15.40 7.92
C ARG A 71 17.67 15.48 8.58
N VAL A 72 16.64 15.88 7.83
CA VAL A 72 15.25 15.89 8.35
C VAL A 72 14.79 14.48 8.68
N TRP A 73 15.09 13.50 7.82
CA TRP A 73 14.80 12.10 8.09
C TRP A 73 15.51 11.61 9.37
N PHE A 74 16.82 11.85 9.50
CA PHE A 74 17.62 11.49 10.66
C PHE A 74 17.08 12.10 11.95
N ARG A 75 16.70 13.37 11.94
CA ARG A 75 16.09 14.03 13.11
C ARG A 75 14.81 13.33 13.57
N ASN A 76 14.02 12.82 12.64
CA ASN A 76 12.72 12.22 12.93
C ASN A 76 12.79 10.70 13.19
N ARG A 77 13.77 10.01 12.58
CA ARG A 77 13.82 8.54 12.48
C ARG A 77 15.16 7.93 12.85
N GLY A 78 16.26 8.69 12.79
CA GLY A 78 17.62 8.19 12.98
C GLY A 78 17.82 7.40 14.27
N ARG A 79 17.16 7.81 15.36
CA ARG A 79 17.21 7.11 16.66
C ARG A 79 16.79 5.63 16.61
N PHE A 80 15.96 5.23 15.65
CA PHE A 80 15.51 3.83 15.50
C PHE A 80 16.54 2.95 14.78
N PHE A 81 17.60 3.56 14.25
CA PHE A 81 18.64 2.90 13.47
C PHE A 81 20.03 3.12 14.08
N SER A 82 20.09 3.75 15.25
CA SER A 82 21.33 3.97 15.98
C SER A 82 21.90 2.62 16.46
N PRO A 83 23.21 2.41 16.33
CA PRO A 83 23.87 1.22 16.87
C PRO A 83 23.88 1.23 18.41
N ALA A 84 24.17 0.09 19.03
CA ALA A 84 24.43 0.06 20.46
C ALA A 84 25.71 0.86 20.80
N SER A 85 25.89 1.21 22.08
CA SER A 85 27.06 1.98 22.51
C SER A 85 28.35 1.28 22.09
N ASN A 86 29.27 2.03 21.45
CA ASN A 86 30.57 1.58 20.93
C ASN A 86 30.59 0.65 19.70
N GLU A 87 29.46 0.38 19.06
CA GLU A 87 29.46 -0.41 17.83
C GLU A 87 29.93 0.41 16.59
N PRO A 88 30.45 -0.29 15.54
CA PRO A 88 30.74 0.32 14.25
C PRO A 88 29.52 1.08 13.71
N CYS A 89 29.76 2.19 13.01
CA CYS A 89 28.67 2.98 12.45
C CYS A 89 28.96 3.41 11.02
N ILE A 90 27.89 3.57 10.24
CA ILE A 90 27.98 4.06 8.87
C ILE A 90 27.90 5.58 8.87
N THR A 91 28.84 6.23 8.18
CA THR A 91 28.86 7.69 8.02
C THR A 91 27.80 8.16 7.04
N ASP A 92 27.34 9.41 7.18
CA ASP A 92 26.40 10.05 6.26
C ASP A 92 26.83 9.93 4.79
N ARG A 93 28.12 10.12 4.51
CA ARG A 93 28.68 9.99 3.15
C ARG A 93 28.57 8.58 2.60
N LYS A 94 28.85 7.58 3.43
CA LYS A 94 28.73 6.18 3.04
C LYS A 94 27.27 5.84 2.78
N LEU A 95 26.34 6.32 3.61
CA LEU A 95 24.91 6.16 3.38
C LEU A 95 24.46 6.83 2.08
N GLU A 96 24.88 8.08 1.81
CA GLU A 96 24.54 8.78 0.56
C GLU A 96 25.03 8.01 -0.66
N SER A 97 26.26 7.49 -0.62
CA SER A 97 26.81 6.64 -1.68
C SER A 97 25.96 5.37 -1.89
N MET A 98 25.55 4.70 -0.81
CA MET A 98 24.69 3.51 -0.87
C MET A 98 23.29 3.84 -1.42
N LEU A 99 22.71 4.96 -1.00
CA LEU A 99 21.43 5.46 -1.50
C LEU A 99 21.47 5.70 -3.01
N LEU A 100 22.49 6.41 -3.50
CA LEU A 100 22.65 6.73 -4.92
C LEU A 100 22.93 5.47 -5.74
N LYS A 101 23.78 4.56 -5.22
CA LYS A 101 24.04 3.27 -5.87
C LYS A 101 22.77 2.44 -6.00
N LYS A 102 21.96 2.37 -4.93
CA LYS A 102 20.68 1.66 -4.95
C LYS A 102 19.71 2.30 -5.94
N ALA A 103 19.53 3.62 -5.90
CA ALA A 103 18.65 4.33 -6.85
C ALA A 103 19.07 4.11 -8.31
N GLY A 104 20.37 4.20 -8.61
CA GLY A 104 20.91 3.94 -9.96
C GLY A 104 20.69 2.50 -10.42
N SER A 105 20.80 1.53 -9.50
CA SER A 105 20.60 0.11 -9.81
C SER A 105 19.17 -0.24 -10.26
N LEU A 106 18.17 0.56 -9.88
CA LEU A 106 16.78 0.36 -10.27
C LEU A 106 16.53 0.66 -11.75
N ARG A 107 17.40 1.45 -12.41
CA ARG A 107 17.29 1.83 -13.83
C ARG A 107 15.93 2.43 -14.23
N VAL A 108 15.29 3.14 -13.30
CA VAL A 108 14.04 3.87 -13.53
C VAL A 108 14.27 5.38 -13.38
N PRO A 109 13.43 6.23 -13.98
CA PRO A 109 13.45 7.66 -13.69
C PRO A 109 13.32 7.92 -12.19
N LEU A 110 13.96 8.97 -11.67
CA LEU A 110 13.94 9.29 -10.23
C LEU A 110 12.52 9.41 -9.64
N ARG A 111 11.55 9.84 -10.45
CA ARG A 111 10.13 9.93 -10.05
C ARG A 111 9.48 8.56 -9.80
N GLU A 112 10.00 7.50 -10.42
CA GLU A 112 9.52 6.12 -10.30
C GLU A 112 10.30 5.28 -9.28
N VAL A 113 11.42 5.80 -8.75
CA VAL A 113 12.24 5.11 -7.73
C VAL A 113 11.43 4.58 -6.54
N PRO A 114 10.48 5.32 -5.94
CA PRO A 114 9.68 4.80 -4.84
C PRO A 114 8.84 3.60 -5.24
N LYS A 115 8.25 3.64 -6.44
CA LYS A 115 7.43 2.55 -6.99
C LYS A 115 8.31 1.32 -7.23
N ALA A 116 9.47 1.51 -7.85
CA ALA A 116 10.43 0.44 -8.09
C ALA A 116 10.93 -0.21 -6.79
N ILE A 117 11.20 0.57 -5.74
CA ILE A 117 11.56 0.02 -4.42
C ILE A 117 10.44 -0.80 -3.82
N ARG A 118 9.17 -0.33 -3.90
CA ARG A 118 8.03 -1.13 -3.42
C ARG A 118 7.89 -2.43 -4.18
N ARG A 119 8.03 -2.42 -5.50
CA ARG A 119 8.04 -3.65 -6.31
C ARG A 119 9.17 -4.59 -5.91
N GLU A 120 10.38 -4.07 -5.69
CA GLU A 120 11.51 -4.89 -5.24
C GLU A 120 11.27 -5.50 -3.86
N GLN A 121 10.82 -4.72 -2.88
CA GLN A 121 10.46 -5.20 -1.54
C GLN A 121 9.37 -6.27 -1.61
N ARG A 122 8.39 -6.08 -2.50
CA ARG A 122 7.32 -7.03 -2.73
C ARG A 122 7.83 -8.35 -3.29
N ARG A 123 8.67 -8.30 -4.32
CA ARG A 123 9.34 -9.48 -4.88
C ARG A 123 10.18 -10.18 -3.81
N ARG A 124 10.96 -9.44 -3.01
CA ARG A 124 11.76 -10.00 -1.92
C ARG A 124 10.89 -10.76 -0.92
N ARG A 125 9.78 -10.17 -0.47
CA ARG A 125 8.81 -10.84 0.42
C ARG A 125 8.23 -12.12 -0.18
N ILE A 126 7.87 -12.09 -1.47
CA ILE A 126 7.39 -13.28 -2.18
C ILE A 126 8.48 -14.36 -2.23
N HIS A 127 9.72 -14.00 -2.58
CA HIS A 127 10.86 -14.93 -2.63
C HIS A 127 11.11 -15.57 -1.26
N GLU A 128 11.11 -14.76 -0.19
CA GLU A 128 11.32 -15.24 1.17
C GLU A 128 10.19 -16.16 1.65
N ALA A 129 8.94 -15.77 1.44
CA ALA A 129 7.78 -16.58 1.79
C ALA A 129 7.76 -17.91 1.03
N THR A 130 8.10 -17.89 -0.28
CA THR A 130 8.15 -19.12 -1.08
C THR A 130 9.29 -20.03 -0.60
N ARG A 131 10.46 -19.46 -0.25
CA ARG A 131 11.58 -20.20 0.33
C ARG A 131 11.21 -20.87 1.65
N LEU A 132 10.49 -20.17 2.54
CA LEU A 132 10.04 -20.71 3.82
C LEU A 132 9.05 -21.88 3.66
N ARG A 133 8.25 -21.87 2.57
CA ARG A 133 7.28 -22.94 2.27
C ARG A 133 7.87 -24.12 1.48
N GLY A 134 9.10 -23.99 0.95
CA GLY A 134 9.68 -25.00 0.06
C GLY A 134 8.95 -25.11 -1.29
N GLU A 135 8.18 -24.10 -1.68
CA GLU A 135 7.46 -24.08 -2.96
C GLU A 135 8.38 -23.58 -4.09
N ALA A 136 8.11 -24.00 -5.33
CA ALA A 136 8.80 -23.42 -6.48
C ALA A 136 8.23 -22.03 -6.80
N ILE A 137 9.10 -21.06 -7.09
CA ILE A 137 8.67 -19.70 -7.46
C ILE A 137 8.12 -19.73 -8.88
N ASN A 138 6.82 -19.95 -9.01
CA ASN A 138 6.16 -19.84 -10.29
C ASN A 138 5.94 -18.36 -10.64
N HIS A 139 6.60 -17.88 -11.70
CA HIS A 139 6.41 -16.52 -12.21
C HIS A 139 5.26 -16.40 -13.21
N THR A 140 4.68 -17.53 -13.65
CA THR A 140 3.55 -17.54 -14.56
C THR A 140 2.30 -16.98 -13.86
N ILE A 141 1.67 -16.01 -14.52
CA ILE A 141 0.41 -15.42 -14.06
C ILE A 141 -0.73 -16.38 -14.42
N PRO A 142 -1.51 -16.86 -13.46
CA PRO A 142 -2.65 -17.73 -13.76
C PRO A 142 -3.71 -16.94 -14.52
N LEU A 143 -4.27 -17.54 -15.58
CA LEU A 143 -5.36 -16.93 -16.35
C LEU A 143 -6.65 -16.83 -15.53
N VAL A 144 -6.84 -17.76 -14.58
CA VAL A 144 -8.05 -17.93 -13.79
C VAL A 144 -7.67 -18.09 -12.33
N LEU A 145 -8.41 -17.39 -11.48
CA LEU A 145 -8.39 -17.54 -10.02
C LEU A 145 -9.69 -18.18 -9.55
N VAL A 146 -9.68 -18.67 -8.32
CA VAL A 146 -10.85 -19.23 -7.66
C VAL A 146 -11.27 -18.27 -6.55
N ASP A 147 -12.56 -17.94 -6.48
CA ASP A 147 -13.10 -17.09 -5.44
C ASP A 147 -13.20 -17.82 -4.10
N ARG A 148 -13.93 -17.27 -3.13
CA ARG A 148 -14.08 -17.92 -1.82
C ARG A 148 -15.10 -19.07 -1.80
N TRP A 149 -15.93 -19.22 -2.83
CA TRP A 149 -16.96 -20.25 -2.94
C TRP A 149 -16.62 -21.34 -3.95
N GLY A 150 -15.51 -21.20 -4.66
CA GLY A 150 -15.05 -22.19 -5.63
C GLY A 150 -15.30 -21.79 -7.09
N ASP A 151 -15.92 -20.63 -7.33
CA ASP A 151 -16.18 -20.16 -8.68
C ASP A 151 -14.91 -19.57 -9.31
N LYS A 152 -14.76 -19.83 -10.61
CA LYS A 152 -13.61 -19.41 -11.39
C LYS A 152 -13.84 -18.03 -11.98
N PHE A 153 -12.85 -17.15 -11.88
CA PHE A 153 -12.88 -15.84 -12.54
C PHE A 153 -11.52 -15.49 -13.16
N GLN A 154 -11.55 -14.71 -14.24
CA GLN A 154 -10.35 -14.29 -14.96
C GLN A 154 -9.72 -13.03 -14.36
N ILE A 155 -8.39 -12.96 -14.35
CA ILE A 155 -7.67 -11.72 -13.97
C ILE A 155 -7.78 -10.69 -15.09
N ALA A 156 -7.38 -11.07 -16.30
CA ALA A 156 -7.42 -10.25 -17.49
C ALA A 156 -7.64 -11.13 -18.72
N THR A 157 -8.35 -10.60 -19.72
CA THR A 157 -8.36 -11.15 -21.08
C THR A 157 -7.04 -10.83 -21.80
N VAL A 158 -6.85 -11.42 -22.98
CA VAL A 158 -5.67 -11.17 -23.82
C VAL A 158 -5.55 -9.69 -24.19
N ASP A 159 -6.69 -9.05 -24.49
CA ASP A 159 -6.74 -7.63 -24.86
C ASP A 159 -6.52 -6.71 -23.65
N GLU A 160 -6.96 -7.14 -22.47
CA GLU A 160 -6.79 -6.39 -21.23
C GLU A 160 -5.37 -6.48 -20.63
N ALA A 161 -4.59 -7.50 -20.98
CA ALA A 161 -3.26 -7.74 -20.41
C ALA A 161 -2.26 -6.59 -20.65
N ARG A 162 -2.52 -5.74 -21.65
CA ARG A 162 -1.70 -4.56 -21.98
C ARG A 162 -2.21 -3.26 -21.35
N LEU A 163 -3.38 -3.30 -20.73
CA LEU A 163 -4.00 -2.14 -20.14
C LEU A 163 -3.34 -1.79 -18.82
N ARG A 164 -3.35 -0.50 -18.50
CA ARG A 164 -2.88 0.02 -17.22
C ARG A 164 -4.04 0.70 -16.52
N VAL A 165 -4.36 0.26 -15.31
CA VAL A 165 -5.57 0.67 -14.58
C VAL A 165 -5.19 1.20 -13.21
N SER A 166 -5.98 2.11 -12.63
CA SER A 166 -5.76 2.58 -11.25
C SER A 166 -5.62 1.39 -10.28
N PRO A 167 -4.57 1.37 -9.43
CA PRO A 167 -4.37 0.34 -8.42
C PRO A 167 -5.61 0.14 -7.55
N SER A 168 -6.25 1.24 -7.15
CA SER A 168 -7.44 1.19 -6.30
C SER A 168 -8.64 0.50 -6.96
N CYS A 169 -8.85 0.71 -8.26
CA CYS A 169 -9.91 0.03 -9.00
C CYS A 169 -9.59 -1.46 -9.17
N LEU A 170 -8.33 -1.83 -9.43
CA LEU A 170 -7.92 -3.23 -9.56
C LEU A 170 -8.07 -4.02 -8.27
N VAL A 171 -7.60 -3.47 -7.15
CA VAL A 171 -7.72 -4.11 -5.84
C VAL A 171 -9.19 -4.26 -5.44
N TRP A 172 -10.00 -3.23 -5.68
CA TRP A 172 -11.44 -3.29 -5.46
C TRP A 172 -12.13 -4.33 -6.34
N ALA A 173 -11.85 -4.35 -7.64
CA ALA A 173 -12.44 -5.31 -8.58
C ALA A 173 -12.05 -6.75 -8.22
N TYR A 174 -10.81 -6.95 -7.76
CA TYR A 174 -10.37 -8.24 -7.23
C TYR A 174 -11.15 -8.65 -5.99
N ASP A 175 -11.32 -7.75 -5.01
CA ASP A 175 -12.08 -8.07 -3.79
C ASP A 175 -13.56 -8.33 -4.12
N VAL A 176 -14.15 -7.56 -5.03
CA VAL A 176 -15.51 -7.82 -5.56
C VAL A 176 -15.60 -9.23 -6.15
N LYS A 177 -14.61 -9.64 -6.95
CA LYS A 177 -14.55 -10.97 -7.55
C LYS A 177 -14.31 -12.08 -6.51
N LYS A 178 -13.36 -11.88 -5.61
CA LYS A 178 -12.92 -12.88 -4.63
C LYS A 178 -13.99 -13.14 -3.57
N TYR A 179 -14.74 -12.12 -3.17
CA TYR A 179 -15.77 -12.19 -2.14
C TYR A 179 -17.19 -12.02 -2.67
N GLY A 180 -17.38 -12.03 -3.99
CA GLY A 180 -18.68 -11.87 -4.69
C GLY A 180 -19.53 -10.72 -4.17
N TRP A 181 -18.91 -9.57 -3.99
CA TRP A 181 -19.58 -8.35 -3.57
C TRP A 181 -20.31 -7.67 -4.74
N TRP A 182 -21.05 -8.45 -5.53
CA TRP A 182 -21.67 -8.01 -6.78
C TRP A 182 -22.61 -6.81 -6.59
N LYS A 183 -23.26 -6.71 -5.44
CA LYS A 183 -24.16 -5.61 -5.08
C LYS A 183 -23.46 -4.26 -4.89
N THR A 184 -22.13 -4.27 -4.74
CA THR A 184 -21.33 -3.05 -4.63
C THR A 184 -20.99 -2.45 -6.00
N VAL A 185 -21.26 -3.18 -7.07
CA VAL A 185 -20.97 -2.80 -8.44
C VAL A 185 -22.07 -1.87 -8.95
N PRO A 186 -21.73 -0.74 -9.58
CA PRO A 186 -22.73 0.16 -10.16
C PRO A 186 -23.70 -0.57 -11.11
N LYS A 187 -24.96 -0.15 -11.09
CA LYS A 187 -26.00 -0.71 -11.98
C LYS A 187 -25.58 -0.55 -13.44
N GLY A 188 -25.89 -1.56 -14.25
CA GLY A 188 -25.56 -1.59 -15.67
C GLY A 188 -24.18 -2.19 -16.00
N ILE A 189 -23.33 -2.44 -15.00
CA ILE A 189 -22.13 -3.26 -15.16
C ILE A 189 -22.46 -4.69 -14.76
N ASP A 190 -22.13 -5.66 -15.61
CA ASP A 190 -22.22 -7.09 -15.28
C ASP A 190 -20.88 -7.56 -14.69
N PRO A 191 -20.76 -7.67 -13.35
CA PRO A 191 -19.52 -8.07 -12.75
C PRO A 191 -19.23 -9.55 -12.91
N VAL A 192 -20.17 -10.40 -13.34
CA VAL A 192 -19.93 -11.84 -13.52
C VAL A 192 -19.14 -12.07 -14.80
N ARG A 193 -19.54 -11.41 -15.90
CA ARG A 193 -18.93 -11.60 -17.22
C ARG A 193 -17.58 -10.91 -17.43
N LEU A 194 -17.29 -9.87 -16.66
CA LEU A 194 -16.03 -9.13 -16.78
C LEU A 194 -14.88 -9.84 -16.05
N SER A 195 -13.64 -9.64 -16.49
CA SER A 195 -12.46 -10.01 -15.70
C SER A 195 -12.25 -9.01 -14.55
N VAL A 196 -11.20 -9.20 -13.73
CA VAL A 196 -10.77 -8.17 -12.75
C VAL A 196 -10.41 -6.86 -13.47
N PHE A 197 -9.64 -6.92 -14.55
CA PHE A 197 -9.24 -5.74 -15.32
C PHE A 197 -10.43 -5.06 -15.99
N GLY A 198 -11.30 -5.84 -16.65
CA GLY A 198 -12.50 -5.32 -17.32
C GLY A 198 -13.43 -4.61 -16.34
N LEU A 199 -13.64 -5.20 -15.15
CA LEU A 199 -14.44 -4.57 -14.10
C LEU A 199 -13.78 -3.30 -13.55
N ALA A 200 -12.47 -3.31 -13.34
CA ALA A 200 -11.74 -2.15 -12.84
C ALA A 200 -11.80 -0.96 -13.82
N ILE A 201 -11.68 -1.22 -15.13
CA ILE A 201 -11.79 -0.21 -16.19
C ILE A 201 -13.21 0.35 -16.28
N ALA A 202 -14.22 -0.53 -16.25
CA ALA A 202 -15.61 -0.13 -16.31
C ALA A 202 -15.96 0.84 -15.18
N VAL A 203 -15.40 0.62 -13.99
CA VAL A 203 -15.64 1.48 -12.82
C VAL A 203 -14.72 2.71 -12.77
N GLU A 204 -13.54 2.68 -13.40
CA GLU A 204 -12.62 3.82 -13.40
C GLU A 204 -13.26 5.09 -13.98
N GLY A 205 -14.05 4.95 -15.06
CA GLY A 205 -14.79 6.06 -15.68
C GLY A 205 -15.99 6.58 -14.87
N ILE A 206 -16.56 5.75 -13.99
CA ILE A 206 -17.73 6.09 -13.16
C ILE A 206 -17.44 5.94 -11.67
N ARG A 207 -16.20 6.24 -11.26
CA ARG A 207 -15.67 5.97 -9.92
C ARG A 207 -16.56 6.48 -8.78
N SER A 208 -17.24 7.61 -8.98
CA SER A 208 -18.15 8.20 -7.99
C SER A 208 -19.37 7.32 -7.68
N GLN A 209 -19.77 6.43 -8.58
CA GLN A 209 -20.91 5.53 -8.42
C GLN A 209 -20.55 4.25 -7.65
N ALA A 210 -19.28 3.82 -7.67
CA ALA A 210 -18.81 2.70 -6.88
C ALA A 210 -18.49 3.15 -5.45
N HIS A 211 -19.52 3.34 -4.62
CA HIS A 211 -19.36 3.97 -3.30
C HIS A 211 -18.37 3.28 -2.36
N THR A 212 -18.19 1.96 -2.48
CA THR A 212 -17.23 1.21 -1.67
C THR A 212 -15.78 1.54 -2.02
N LEU A 213 -15.47 2.04 -3.23
CA LEU A 213 -14.13 2.57 -3.57
C LEU A 213 -13.71 3.77 -2.73
N SER A 214 -14.66 4.45 -2.07
CA SER A 214 -14.33 5.54 -1.15
C SER A 214 -13.70 5.05 0.15
N ALA A 215 -13.88 3.77 0.52
CA ALA A 215 -13.33 3.20 1.75
C ALA A 215 -11.81 3.35 1.84
N SER A 216 -11.28 3.51 3.05
CA SER A 216 -9.84 3.71 3.30
C SER A 216 -8.97 2.52 2.87
N CYS A 217 -9.56 1.33 2.79
CA CYS A 217 -8.88 0.17 2.27
C CYS A 217 -8.58 0.26 0.76
N TYR A 218 -9.26 1.17 0.02
CA TYR A 218 -9.03 1.44 -1.41
C TYR A 218 -8.58 2.87 -1.72
N SER A 219 -8.85 3.83 -0.83
CA SER A 219 -8.51 5.24 -1.01
C SER A 219 -7.44 5.69 -0.01
N CYS A 220 -6.55 6.61 -0.39
CA CYS A 220 -5.57 7.16 0.58
C CYS A 220 -6.20 8.29 1.45
N THR A 221 -7.37 8.07 2.05
CA THR A 221 -7.95 8.97 3.08
C THR A 221 -7.50 8.60 4.50
N GLU A 222 -6.44 7.79 4.61
CA GLU A 222 -5.81 7.44 5.88
C GLU A 222 -5.25 8.75 6.51
N ASP A 223 -5.69 9.04 7.74
CA ASP A 223 -5.28 10.17 8.58
C ASP A 223 -5.51 11.59 8.04
N ASP A 224 -6.46 11.79 7.12
CA ASP A 224 -6.70 13.09 6.43
C ASP A 224 -5.45 13.63 5.69
N VAL A 225 -4.40 12.81 5.55
CA VAL A 225 -3.17 13.20 4.89
C VAL A 225 -3.37 13.08 3.39
N LYS A 226 -3.60 14.23 2.74
CA LYS A 226 -3.59 14.30 1.28
C LYS A 226 -2.19 13.93 0.75
N HIS A 227 -2.06 12.74 0.16
CA HIS A 227 -0.86 12.36 -0.59
C HIS A 227 -0.79 13.18 -1.89
N ARG A 228 -0.26 14.41 -1.82
CA ARG A 228 0.05 15.16 -3.04
C ARG A 228 1.08 14.35 -3.86
N GLY A 229 0.75 14.01 -5.10
CA GLY A 229 1.68 13.44 -6.09
C GLY A 229 2.12 11.99 -5.87
N GLY A 230 1.26 11.12 -5.32
CA GLY A 230 1.54 9.66 -5.29
C GLY A 230 2.71 9.25 -4.40
N ARG A 231 3.15 10.11 -3.48
CA ARG A 231 4.35 9.91 -2.67
C ARG A 231 4.14 8.83 -1.61
N GLY A 232 4.50 7.60 -1.97
CA GLY A 232 4.65 6.50 -1.04
C GLY A 232 3.38 5.67 -0.77
N CYS A 233 2.23 6.01 -1.35
CA CYS A 233 0.97 5.27 -1.16
C CYS A 233 0.69 4.43 -2.42
N GLU A 234 0.64 3.09 -2.29
CA GLU A 234 0.33 2.18 -3.39
C GLU A 234 -1.02 2.50 -4.06
N ARG A 235 -2.01 2.98 -3.29
CA ARG A 235 -3.34 3.32 -3.79
C ARG A 235 -3.34 4.55 -4.72
N CYS A 236 -2.31 5.40 -4.64
CA CYS A 236 -2.15 6.61 -5.44
C CYS A 236 -0.99 6.51 -6.45
N GLU A 237 -0.48 5.31 -6.70
CA GLU A 237 0.57 5.11 -7.70
C GLU A 237 0.09 5.35 -9.13
N SER A 238 1.06 5.41 -10.04
CA SER A 238 0.79 5.28 -11.47
C SER A 238 0.08 3.96 -11.77
N PRO A 239 -0.83 3.94 -12.78
CA PRO A 239 -1.61 2.77 -13.15
C PRO A 239 -0.79 1.47 -13.24
N TRP A 240 -1.36 0.39 -12.72
CA TRP A 240 -0.73 -0.93 -12.71
C TRP A 240 -1.04 -1.71 -13.98
N ASP A 241 -0.04 -2.43 -14.48
CA ASP A 241 -0.22 -3.48 -15.47
C ASP A 241 -0.51 -4.84 -14.79
N LEU A 242 -0.68 -5.89 -15.60
CA LEU A 242 -0.97 -7.24 -15.14
C LEU A 242 0.13 -7.80 -14.22
N GLU A 243 1.40 -7.51 -14.51
CA GLU A 243 2.53 -7.99 -13.71
C GLU A 243 2.54 -7.30 -12.34
N GLU A 244 2.37 -5.98 -12.31
CA GLU A 244 2.32 -5.19 -11.07
C GLU A 244 1.16 -5.63 -10.16
N PHE A 245 -0.01 -5.87 -10.75
CA PHE A 245 -1.16 -6.40 -10.03
C PHE A 245 -0.90 -7.82 -9.51
N TRP A 246 -0.31 -8.70 -10.32
CA TRP A 246 0.00 -10.06 -9.89
C TRP A 246 1.04 -10.10 -8.77
N GLU A 247 2.09 -9.27 -8.85
CA GLU A 247 3.05 -9.12 -7.77
C GLU A 247 2.34 -8.70 -6.47
N TRP A 248 1.45 -7.69 -6.55
CA TRP A 248 0.64 -7.25 -5.40
C TRP A 248 -0.16 -8.41 -4.81
N LEU A 249 -0.92 -9.11 -5.65
CA LEU A 249 -1.79 -10.21 -5.24
C LEU A 249 -1.00 -11.34 -4.57
N ARG A 250 0.15 -11.71 -5.14
CA ARG A 250 1.05 -12.70 -4.53
C ARG A 250 1.54 -12.23 -3.17
N SER A 251 2.06 -11.01 -3.07
CA SER A 251 2.63 -10.54 -1.82
C SER A 251 1.64 -10.56 -0.66
N ARG A 252 0.36 -10.38 -0.96
CA ARG A 252 -0.74 -10.53 -0.01
C ARG A 252 -0.89 -11.97 0.46
N HIS A 253 -1.17 -12.89 -0.46
CA HIS A 253 -1.47 -14.30 -0.14
C HIS A 253 -0.27 -15.09 0.40
N PHE A 254 0.94 -14.75 -0.02
CA PHE A 254 2.15 -15.44 0.43
C PHE A 254 2.61 -14.99 1.83
N CYS A 255 2.42 -13.72 2.19
CA CYS A 255 2.82 -13.20 3.50
C CYS A 255 1.80 -13.51 4.61
N GLU A 256 0.55 -13.82 4.24
CA GLU A 256 -0.54 -14.07 5.20
C GLU A 256 -0.62 -15.50 5.70
N THR A 257 0.31 -16.40 5.34
CA THR A 257 0.32 -17.75 5.93
C THR A 257 0.66 -17.64 7.40
N ARG A 258 -0.41 -17.52 8.18
CA ARG A 258 -0.45 -17.67 9.61
C ARG A 258 0.13 -19.02 9.94
N SER A 259 1.04 -19.00 10.89
CA SER A 259 1.30 -20.17 11.71
C SER A 259 0.04 -20.39 12.54
N PHE A 260 -0.99 -21.00 11.96
CA PHE A 260 -2.14 -21.49 12.72
C PHE A 260 -1.57 -22.50 13.70
N HIS A 261 -1.32 -22.06 14.93
CA HIS A 261 -0.96 -22.95 16.02
C HIS A 261 -2.16 -23.89 16.19
N SER A 262 -1.88 -25.17 15.99
CA SER A 262 -2.75 -26.09 15.27
C SER A 262 -3.95 -26.66 16.02
N ASP A 263 -4.31 -26.19 17.22
CA ASP A 263 -5.31 -26.90 18.03
C ASP A 263 -6.36 -26.01 18.75
N GLY A 264 -6.36 -24.69 18.50
CA GLY A 264 -7.27 -23.74 19.17
C GLY A 264 -8.53 -23.39 18.36
N VAL A 265 -9.66 -23.15 19.03
CA VAL A 265 -10.83 -22.50 18.43
C VAL A 265 -10.44 -21.08 18.02
N PRO A 266 -10.66 -20.66 16.75
CA PRO A 266 -10.33 -19.30 16.30
C PRO A 266 -11.01 -18.26 17.19
N THR A 267 -10.21 -17.33 17.72
CA THR A 267 -10.74 -16.20 18.48
C THR A 267 -11.39 -15.18 17.53
N PHE A 268 -12.18 -14.26 18.10
CA PHE A 268 -12.64 -13.08 17.36
C PHE A 268 -11.49 -12.33 16.69
N ARG A 269 -10.34 -12.21 17.37
CA ARG A 269 -9.17 -11.51 16.85
C ARG A 269 -8.56 -12.23 15.67
N ASP A 270 -8.55 -13.56 15.70
CA ASP A 270 -8.09 -14.36 14.57
C ASP A 270 -8.95 -14.10 13.34
N LEU A 271 -10.28 -14.15 13.48
CA LEU A 271 -11.18 -13.82 12.38
C LEU A 271 -11.00 -12.36 11.91
N ALA A 272 -10.81 -11.42 12.85
CA ALA A 272 -10.59 -10.02 12.55
C ALA A 272 -9.32 -9.81 11.71
N ASP A 273 -8.15 -10.35 12.09
CA ASP A 273 -6.97 -10.16 11.21
C ASP A 273 -7.10 -10.90 9.89
N GLU A 274 -7.82 -12.03 9.83
CA GLU A 274 -8.07 -12.71 8.55
C GLU A 274 -8.80 -11.76 7.59
N ILE A 275 -9.94 -11.23 8.02
CA ILE A 275 -10.75 -10.31 7.21
C ILE A 275 -9.93 -9.06 6.85
N VAL A 276 -9.25 -8.49 7.84
CA VAL A 276 -8.49 -7.26 7.69
C VAL A 276 -7.34 -7.40 6.69
N ASN A 277 -6.58 -8.50 6.75
CA ASN A 277 -5.47 -8.71 5.83
C ASN A 277 -5.99 -9.09 4.42
N SER A 278 -7.13 -9.77 4.37
CA SER A 278 -7.72 -10.29 3.13
C SER A 278 -8.50 -9.26 2.28
N ILE A 279 -8.78 -8.05 2.79
CA ILE A 279 -9.49 -6.96 2.05
C ILE A 279 -8.64 -5.71 1.83
N GLY A 280 -8.65 -5.16 0.61
CA GLY A 280 -7.99 -3.92 0.22
C GLY A 280 -6.46 -3.98 0.18
N PHE A 281 -5.79 -2.83 0.24
CA PHE A 281 -4.32 -2.78 0.28
C PHE A 281 -3.76 -3.26 1.63
N ALA A 282 -2.44 -3.41 1.74
CA ALA A 282 -1.80 -3.69 3.02
C ALA A 282 -2.21 -2.65 4.07
N PRO A 283 -2.52 -3.08 5.30
CA PRO A 283 -2.93 -2.15 6.34
C PRO A 283 -1.75 -1.27 6.80
N PRO A 284 -2.03 -0.04 7.27
CA PRO A 284 -1.00 0.78 7.88
C PRO A 284 -0.49 0.13 9.18
N GLY A 285 0.69 0.56 9.65
CA GLY A 285 1.23 0.09 10.92
C GLY A 285 0.26 0.33 12.09
N ARG A 286 0.16 -0.64 13.01
CA ARG A 286 -0.74 -0.65 14.18
C ARG A 286 -0.29 0.31 15.29
N ASN A 287 -0.14 1.59 14.98
CA ASN A 287 0.38 2.60 15.90
C ASN A 287 -0.71 3.45 16.58
N GLY A 288 -1.99 3.17 16.31
CA GLY A 288 -3.13 3.93 16.83
C GLY A 288 -3.78 3.29 18.06
N ALA A 289 -4.52 4.09 18.82
CA ALA A 289 -5.34 3.59 19.92
C ALA A 289 -6.37 2.56 19.40
N ARG A 290 -6.41 1.42 20.06
CA ARG A 290 -7.33 0.32 19.76
C ARG A 290 -8.45 0.36 20.77
N ARG A 291 -9.69 0.28 20.29
CA ARG A 291 -10.91 0.51 21.07
C ARG A 291 -11.77 -0.73 21.02
N VAL A 292 -12.40 -1.07 22.15
CA VAL A 292 -13.39 -2.15 22.19
C VAL A 292 -14.63 -1.68 21.44
N SER A 293 -14.82 -2.19 20.21
CA SER A 293 -15.97 -1.88 19.38
C SER A 293 -16.25 -3.06 18.48
N SER A 294 -17.50 -3.50 18.43
CA SER A 294 -17.92 -4.59 17.57
C SER A 294 -18.49 -4.06 16.26
N PRO A 295 -17.94 -4.45 15.10
CA PRO A 295 -18.57 -4.22 13.79
C PRO A 295 -20.01 -4.72 13.69
N TRP A 296 -20.44 -5.62 14.58
CA TRP A 296 -21.79 -6.18 14.63
C TRP A 296 -22.81 -5.28 15.35
N GLU A 297 -22.34 -4.40 16.23
CA GLU A 297 -23.17 -3.39 16.91
C GLU A 297 -23.51 -2.22 16.00
N CYS A 298 -22.79 -2.07 14.88
CA CYS A 298 -23.08 -1.04 13.89
C CYS A 298 -24.36 -1.38 13.13
N ASP A 299 -25.39 -0.54 13.23
CA ASP A 299 -26.63 -0.70 12.47
C ASP A 299 -26.35 -0.55 10.95
N PRO A 300 -26.57 -1.61 10.14
CA PRO A 300 -26.34 -1.57 8.69
C PRO A 300 -27.17 -0.50 7.97
N THR A 301 -28.34 -0.11 8.52
CA THR A 301 -29.24 0.86 7.87
C THR A 301 -28.64 2.26 7.78
N LEU A 302 -27.65 2.58 8.63
CA LEU A 302 -26.86 3.81 8.56
C LEU A 302 -26.13 3.97 7.22
N PHE A 303 -25.94 2.87 6.49
CA PHE A 303 -25.30 2.83 5.18
C PHE A 303 -26.28 2.83 3.99
N CYS A 304 -27.59 2.78 4.23
CA CYS A 304 -28.59 2.79 3.15
C CYS A 304 -28.96 4.18 2.63
N VAL A 305 -28.96 5.22 3.49
CA VAL A 305 -29.66 6.49 3.20
C VAL A 305 -28.76 7.69 3.47
N SER A 306 -27.72 7.88 2.65
CA SER A 306 -26.86 9.05 2.81
C SER A 306 -26.23 9.50 1.50
N SER A 307 -26.13 10.83 1.34
CA SER A 307 -25.30 11.47 0.33
C SER A 307 -23.80 11.41 0.68
N GLN A 308 -23.44 10.94 1.88
CA GLN A 308 -22.06 10.81 2.30
C GLN A 308 -21.40 9.55 1.73
N THR A 309 -20.10 9.63 1.47
CA THR A 309 -19.29 8.47 1.07
C THR A 309 -19.28 7.40 2.18
N VAL A 310 -19.06 6.15 1.80
CA VAL A 310 -18.93 5.03 2.76
C VAL A 310 -17.87 5.36 3.81
N ASN A 311 -16.71 5.85 3.38
CA ASN A 311 -15.65 6.26 4.31
C ASN A 311 -16.11 7.32 5.32
N ARG A 312 -16.76 8.39 4.87
CA ARG A 312 -17.22 9.45 5.79
C ARG A 312 -18.22 8.94 6.82
N ARG A 313 -19.11 8.04 6.41
CA ARG A 313 -20.08 7.39 7.33
C ARG A 313 -19.37 6.56 8.40
N ILE A 314 -18.39 5.75 7.99
CA ILE A 314 -17.60 4.93 8.90
C ILE A 314 -16.79 5.80 9.86
N VAL A 315 -16.15 6.86 9.36
CA VAL A 315 -15.39 7.81 10.20
C VAL A 315 -16.30 8.47 11.23
N ASN A 316 -17.47 8.94 10.81
CA ASN A 316 -18.43 9.55 11.72
C ASN A 316 -18.85 8.55 12.79
N TRP A 317 -19.36 7.37 12.39
CA TRP A 317 -19.80 6.33 13.32
C TRP A 317 -18.69 5.97 14.31
N TRP A 318 -17.48 5.68 13.82
CA TRP A 318 -16.33 5.34 14.64
C TRP A 318 -16.01 6.43 15.65
N SER A 319 -16.01 7.69 15.22
CA SER A 319 -15.69 8.85 16.08
C SER A 319 -16.75 9.08 17.16
N TRP A 320 -18.01 8.74 16.91
CA TRP A 320 -19.07 8.84 17.91
C TRP A 320 -19.00 7.68 18.91
N THR A 321 -18.96 6.45 18.42
CA THR A 321 -18.98 5.24 19.25
C THR A 321 -17.74 5.11 20.13
N THR A 322 -16.56 5.48 19.62
CA THR A 322 -15.30 5.26 20.36
C THR A 322 -14.96 6.34 21.37
N ARG A 323 -15.76 7.41 21.50
CA ARG A 323 -15.56 8.44 22.54
C ARG A 323 -15.65 7.88 23.96
N ALA A 324 -16.57 6.95 24.18
CA ALA A 324 -16.79 6.30 25.47
C ALA A 324 -16.19 4.88 25.55
N ALA A 325 -15.65 4.35 24.45
CA ALA A 325 -15.12 3.00 24.42
C ALA A 325 -13.75 2.90 25.11
N ASP A 326 -13.56 1.86 25.91
CA ASP A 326 -12.28 1.57 26.55
C ASP A 326 -11.20 1.24 25.52
N GLN A 327 -9.96 1.59 25.87
CA GLN A 327 -8.80 1.13 25.11
C GLN A 327 -8.48 -0.31 25.48
N SER A 328 -8.21 -1.14 24.47
CA SER A 328 -7.83 -2.54 24.66
C SER A 328 -6.82 -2.95 23.61
N SER A 329 -5.82 -3.76 24.01
CA SER A 329 -4.88 -4.39 23.08
C SER A 329 -5.59 -5.25 22.03
N ASP A 330 -6.70 -5.86 22.41
CA ASP A 330 -7.50 -6.74 21.54
C ASP A 330 -8.58 -5.98 20.76
N GLY A 331 -8.77 -4.70 21.08
CA GLY A 331 -9.69 -3.82 20.37
C GLY A 331 -9.32 -3.63 18.90
N LEU A 332 -10.20 -2.93 18.18
CA LEU A 332 -9.97 -2.56 16.79
C LEU A 332 -9.44 -1.14 16.70
N CYS A 333 -8.59 -0.86 15.73
CA CYS A 333 -8.41 0.51 15.25
C CYS A 333 -9.37 0.80 14.09
N ARG A 334 -9.59 2.09 13.78
CA ARG A 334 -10.57 2.57 12.79
C ARG A 334 -10.53 1.80 11.46
N TRP A 335 -9.32 1.58 10.92
CA TRP A 335 -9.16 0.92 9.63
C TRP A 335 -9.42 -0.59 9.68
N GLU A 336 -9.18 -1.25 10.82
CA GLU A 336 -9.54 -2.66 11.01
C GLU A 336 -11.06 -2.77 11.02
N PHE A 337 -11.71 -1.91 11.80
CA PHE A 337 -13.16 -1.81 11.87
C PHE A 337 -13.79 -1.57 10.50
N GLU A 338 -13.26 -0.62 9.72
CA GLU A 338 -13.77 -0.29 8.39
C GLU A 338 -13.77 -1.50 7.45
N ARG A 339 -12.69 -2.29 7.42
CA ARG A 339 -12.61 -3.51 6.58
C ARG A 339 -13.59 -4.58 7.03
N ILE A 340 -13.69 -4.82 8.34
CA ILE A 340 -14.59 -5.83 8.89
C ILE A 340 -16.05 -5.43 8.65
N LEU A 341 -16.36 -4.14 8.81
CA LEU A 341 -17.69 -3.63 8.54
C LEU A 341 -18.04 -3.74 7.05
N LEU A 342 -17.13 -3.39 6.14
CA LEU A 342 -17.36 -3.56 4.70
C LEU A 342 -17.63 -5.03 4.33
N TYR A 343 -16.81 -5.94 4.85
CA TYR A 343 -17.01 -7.37 4.69
C TYR A 343 -18.39 -7.81 5.19
N ARG A 344 -18.75 -7.39 6.40
CA ARG A 344 -20.05 -7.72 7.01
C ARG A 344 -21.22 -7.21 6.17
N LEU A 345 -21.18 -5.93 5.75
CA LEU A 345 -22.26 -5.33 4.96
C LEU A 345 -22.43 -6.07 3.62
N ALA A 346 -21.33 -6.44 2.97
CA ALA A 346 -21.39 -7.18 1.72
C ALA A 346 -21.90 -8.62 1.90
N GLU A 347 -21.53 -9.30 3.00
CA GLU A 347 -22.11 -10.61 3.33
C GLU A 347 -23.61 -10.52 3.66
N LEU A 348 -24.06 -9.46 4.34
CA LEU A 348 -25.48 -9.23 4.60
C LEU A 348 -26.27 -9.00 3.30
N ASP A 349 -25.74 -8.19 2.37
CA ASP A 349 -26.34 -7.97 1.05
C ASP A 349 -26.48 -9.29 0.28
N ARG A 350 -25.47 -10.15 0.35
CA ARG A 350 -25.49 -11.47 -0.28
C ARG A 350 -26.53 -12.40 0.34
N GLN A 351 -26.63 -12.43 1.68
CA GLN A 351 -27.49 -13.37 2.41
C GLN A 351 -28.97 -12.97 2.39
N SER A 352 -29.25 -11.68 2.61
CA SER A 352 -30.61 -11.18 2.78
C SER A 352 -31.21 -10.58 1.49
N GLY A 353 -30.38 -10.39 0.46
CA GLY A 353 -30.79 -9.72 -0.78
C GLY A 353 -31.00 -8.21 -0.61
N THR A 354 -30.66 -7.65 0.55
CA THR A 354 -30.63 -6.21 0.78
C THR A 354 -29.57 -5.54 -0.07
N ASP A 355 -29.66 -4.20 -0.12
CA ASP A 355 -28.78 -3.36 -0.92
C ASP A 355 -28.13 -2.28 -0.02
N TYR A 356 -27.50 -2.68 1.10
CA TYR A 356 -26.79 -1.81 2.05
C TYR A 356 -25.62 -1.07 1.40
N LEU A 357 -24.97 -1.69 0.41
CA LEU A 357 -23.82 -1.09 -0.29
C LEU A 357 -24.16 -0.58 -1.70
N SER A 358 -25.40 -0.74 -2.16
CA SER A 358 -25.81 -0.24 -3.48
C SER A 358 -25.86 1.29 -3.50
N ALA A 359 -25.46 1.87 -4.62
CA ALA A 359 -25.85 3.23 -4.96
C ALA A 359 -27.37 3.27 -5.10
N ARG A 360 -28.06 3.95 -4.16
CA ARG A 360 -29.42 4.41 -4.44
C ARG A 360 -29.28 5.69 -5.25
N GLU A 361 -29.79 5.65 -6.48
CA GLU A 361 -30.01 6.87 -7.26
C GLU A 361 -30.97 7.73 -6.45
N PHE A 362 -30.48 8.85 -5.92
CA PHE A 362 -31.35 9.91 -5.46
C PHE A 362 -31.97 10.50 -6.74
N GLN A 363 -33.19 10.08 -7.05
CA GLN A 363 -34.00 10.66 -8.12
C GLN A 363 -34.41 12.09 -7.77
#